data_AF-A0A150PCY1-F1
#
_entry.id   AF-A0A150PCY1-F1
#
_cell.length_a   1.000
_cell.length_b   1.000
_cell.length_c   1.000
_cell.angle_alpha   90.00
_cell.angle_beta   90.00
_cell.angle_gamma   90.00
#
_symmetry.space_group_name_H-M   'P 1'
#
loop_
_entity.id
_entity.type
_entity.pdbx_description
1 polymer ?
#
loop_
_entity_poly.entity_id
_entity_poly.type
_entity_poly.pdbx_seq_one_letter_code
_entity_poly.pdbx_strand_id
1 'polypeptide(L)'
;MSRFLISTPCECQASLSATLDEHRHVIAGWATRAPRGRSASGEADRELAPAHSINAHLDRFDVAWLCPYCGRNTLRTFYAGAMRR
;
A
#
# COMPACT_ATOMS: atom_id res chain seq x y z
N MET A 1 14.94 10.47 9.88
CA MET A 1 14.62 9.54 8.79
C MET A 1 13.27 9.93 8.21
N SER A 2 13.22 10.22 6.92
CA SER A 2 11.96 10.58 6.25
C SER A 2 11.20 9.31 5.92
N ARG A 3 9.87 9.34 6.12
CA ARG A 3 8.97 8.26 5.74
C ARG A 3 8.02 8.79 4.69
N PHE A 4 7.69 7.96 3.71
CA PHE A 4 6.71 8.31 2.69
C PHE A 4 5.54 7.34 2.77
N LEU A 5 4.33 7.88 2.62
CA LEU A 5 3.10 7.08 2.54
C LEU A 5 2.64 7.00 1.09
N ILE A 6 2.45 5.79 0.60
CA ILE A 6 1.87 5.52 -0.72
C ILE A 6 0.61 4.67 -0.58
N SER A 7 -0.32 4.83 -1.52
CA SER A 7 -1.52 4.01 -1.58
C SER A 7 -2.02 3.80 -3.01
N THR A 8 -2.73 2.70 -3.21
CA THR A 8 -3.42 2.37 -4.46
C THR A 8 -4.67 1.54 -4.18
N PRO A 9 -5.75 1.68 -4.97
CA PRO A 9 -6.83 0.70 -4.94
C PRO A 9 -6.38 -0.65 -5.50
N CYS A 10 -6.90 -1.71 -4.89
CA CYS A 10 -6.98 -3.05 -5.47
C CYS A 10 -8.26 -3.18 -6.31
N GLU A 11 -8.30 -4.13 -7.24
CA GLU A 11 -9.50 -4.44 -8.05
C GLU A 11 -10.72 -4.79 -7.20
N CYS A 12 -10.50 -5.37 -6.01
CA CYS A 12 -11.57 -5.70 -5.06
C CYS A 12 -12.10 -4.49 -4.26
N GLN A 13 -11.64 -3.28 -4.60
CA GLN A 13 -11.94 -2.00 -3.96
C GLN A 13 -11.38 -1.83 -2.53
N ALA A 14 -10.43 -2.69 -2.13
CA ALA A 14 -9.61 -2.42 -0.96
C ALA A 14 -8.56 -1.35 -1.27
N SER A 15 -8.22 -0.50 -0.31
CA SER A 15 -7.06 0.39 -0.39
C SER A 15 -5.83 -0.34 0.10
N LEU A 16 -4.78 -0.38 -0.70
CA LEU A 16 -3.48 -0.96 -0.38
C LEU A 16 -2.50 0.17 -0.11
N SER A 17 -1.87 0.15 1.05
CA SER A 17 -0.96 1.22 1.49
C SER A 17 0.38 0.65 1.92
N ALA A 18 1.43 1.46 1.82
CA ALA A 18 2.74 1.12 2.34
C ALA A 18 3.48 2.35 2.86
N THR A 19 4.31 2.13 3.88
CA THR A 19 5.30 3.10 4.35
C THR A 19 6.65 2.76 3.75
N LEU A 20 7.28 3.76 3.14
CA LEU A 20 8.63 3.67 2.57
C LEU A 20 9.63 4.44 3.44
N ASP A 21 10.90 4.01 3.42
CA ASP A 21 12.02 4.78 3.94
C ASP A 21 12.54 5.82 2.94
N GLU A 22 13.62 6.52 3.30
CA GLU A 22 14.30 7.50 2.45
C GLU A 22 14.90 6.92 1.16
N HIS A 23 15.18 5.62 1.13
CA HIS A 23 15.66 4.89 -0.05
C HIS A 23 14.52 4.26 -0.87
N ARG A 24 13.26 4.53 -0.48
CA ARG A 24 12.03 4.00 -1.10
C ARG A 24 11.89 2.49 -0.93
N HIS A 25 12.53 1.91 0.08
CA HIS A 25 12.29 0.54 0.49
C HIS A 25 11.04 0.47 1.36
N VAL A 26 10.20 -0.53 1.11
CA VAL A 26 9.01 -0.79 1.92
C VAL A 26 9.43 -1.24 3.31
N ILE A 27 8.96 -0.52 4.33
CA ILE A 27 9.11 -0.88 5.75
C ILE A 27 7.88 -1.66 6.23
N ALA A 28 6.69 -1.26 5.78
CA ALA A 28 5.42 -1.88 6.19
C ALA A 28 4.35 -1.72 5.10
N GLY A 29 3.46 -2.71 4.99
CA GLY A 29 2.32 -2.70 4.10
C GLY A 29 1.03 -3.14 4.80
N TRP A 30 -0.08 -2.53 4.44
CA TRP A 30 -1.40 -2.85 4.98
C TRP A 30 -2.49 -2.61 3.95
N ALA A 31 -3.63 -3.24 4.14
CA ALA A 31 -4.83 -3.00 3.37
C ALA A 31 -5.95 -2.52 4.27
N THR A 32 -6.82 -1.67 3.76
CA THR A 32 -8.09 -1.34 4.39
C THR A 32 -9.21 -1.57 3.40
N ARG A 33 -10.38 -1.96 3.90
CA ARG A 33 -11.58 -2.05 3.08
C ARG A 33 -12.73 -1.40 3.84
N ALA A 34 -13.50 -0.57 3.15
CA ALA A 34 -14.73 -0.05 3.73
C ALA A 34 -15.62 -1.23 4.12
N PRO A 35 -16.13 -1.27 5.37
CA PRO A 35 -17.02 -2.34 5.80
C PRO A 35 -18.27 -2.34 4.92
N ARG A 36 -18.57 -3.48 4.28
CA ARG A 36 -19.84 -3.68 3.58
C ARG A 36 -20.94 -3.89 4.64
N GLY A 37 -21.47 -2.79 5.17
CA GLY A 37 -22.51 -2.81 6.21
C GLY A 37 -21.97 -2.59 7.63
N ARG A 38 -22.90 -2.30 8.56
CA ARG A 38 -22.68 -1.87 9.94
C ARG A 38 -21.83 -2.87 10.75
N SER A 39 -20.51 -2.85 10.59
CA SER A 39 -19.62 -3.33 11.63
C SER A 39 -19.80 -2.43 12.84
N ALA A 40 -20.18 -3.01 13.97
CA ALA A 40 -20.56 -2.31 15.19
C ALA A 40 -19.42 -1.50 15.84
N SER A 41 -18.20 -1.60 15.32
CA SER A 41 -17.02 -0.87 15.82
C SER A 41 -16.63 0.36 14.99
N GLY A 42 -17.21 0.60 13.80
CA GLY A 42 -16.91 1.78 12.97
C GLY A 42 -15.46 1.91 12.47
N GLU A 43 -14.57 1.00 12.88
CA GLU A 43 -13.17 1.01 12.52
C GLU A 43 -12.99 0.24 11.20
N ALA A 44 -12.35 0.88 10.21
CA ALA A 44 -12.02 0.23 8.96
C ALA A 44 -11.05 -0.91 9.28
N ASP A 45 -11.45 -2.14 8.95
CA ASP A 45 -10.63 -3.32 9.18
C ASP A 45 -9.29 -3.11 8.48
N ARG A 46 -8.19 -3.10 9.26
CA ARG A 46 -6.85 -2.87 8.74
C ARG A 46 -6.10 -4.17 8.83
N GLU A 47 -5.89 -4.77 7.68
CA GLU A 47 -5.21 -6.06 7.56
C GLU A 47 -3.77 -5.90 7.12
N LEU A 48 -2.91 -6.80 7.59
CA LEU A 48 -1.53 -6.87 7.11
C LEU A 48 -1.53 -7.26 5.63
N ALA A 49 -0.85 -6.47 4.81
CA ALA A 49 -0.73 -6.72 3.38
C ALA A 49 0.75 -6.63 3.00
N PRO A 50 1.44 -7.78 2.87
CA PRO A 50 2.85 -7.80 2.50
C PRO A 50 3.09 -6.97 1.24
N ALA A 51 4.09 -6.10 1.30
CA ALA A 51 4.41 -5.18 0.23
C ALA A 51 5.92 -5.17 -0.03
N HIS A 52 6.32 -4.95 -1.29
CA HIS A 52 7.72 -4.98 -1.71
C HIS A 52 8.00 -3.93 -2.78
N SER A 53 9.05 -3.15 -2.57
CA SER A 53 9.57 -2.17 -3.54
C SER A 53 10.46 -2.86 -4.57
N ILE A 54 10.25 -2.59 -5.85
CA ILE A 54 11.03 -3.12 -6.98
C ILE A 54 11.67 -1.95 -7.70
N ASN A 55 12.97 -2.04 -7.99
CA ASN A 55 13.76 -0.97 -8.62
C ASN A 55 13.68 0.37 -7.87
N ALA A 56 13.67 0.33 -6.54
CA ALA A 56 13.55 1.50 -5.67
C ALA A 56 14.61 2.60 -5.90
N HIS A 57 15.74 2.28 -6.53
CA HIS A 57 16.78 3.25 -6.89
C HIS A 57 16.41 4.17 -8.06
N LEU A 58 15.40 3.83 -8.86
CA LEU A 58 14.93 4.62 -10.00
C LEU A 58 13.91 5.70 -9.61
N ASP A 59 13.74 6.69 -10.48
CA ASP A 59 12.73 7.75 -10.32
C ASP A 59 11.30 7.23 -10.44
N ARG A 60 11.10 6.20 -11.28
CA ARG A 60 9.87 5.43 -11.38
C ARG A 60 10.17 4.02 -10.88
N PHE A 61 9.49 3.63 -9.83
CA PHE A 61 9.69 2.34 -9.17
C PHE A 61 8.34 1.69 -8.92
N ASP A 62 8.34 0.37 -8.80
CA ASP A 62 7.11 -0.38 -8.57
C ASP A 62 7.01 -0.80 -7.12
N VAL A 63 5.78 -0.91 -6.65
CA VAL A 63 5.47 -1.57 -5.38
C VAL A 63 4.41 -2.63 -5.65
N ALA A 64 4.71 -3.85 -5.20
CA ALA A 64 3.81 -4.99 -5.27
C ALA A 64 3.22 -5.25 -3.88
N TRP A 65 1.92 -5.46 -3.81
CA TRP A 65 1.21 -5.91 -2.60
C TRP A 65 0.53 -7.25 -2.84
N LEU A 66 0.48 -8.11 -1.82
CA LEU A 66 -0.48 -9.20 -1.75
C LEU A 66 -1.72 -8.73 -0.99
N CYS A 67 -2.87 -8.62 -1.67
CA CYS A 67 -4.10 -8.15 -1.05
C CYS A 67 -4.73 -9.24 -0.15
N PRO A 68 -4.92 -9.00 1.16
CA PRO A 68 -5.48 -10.00 2.07
C PRO A 68 -6.97 -10.27 1.82
N TYR A 69 -7.71 -9.33 1.22
CA TYR A 69 -9.15 -9.49 1.00
C TYR A 69 -9.52 -10.31 -0.23
N CYS A 70 -8.67 -10.34 -1.26
CA CYS A 70 -8.97 -11.05 -2.52
C CYS A 70 -7.86 -11.99 -2.99
N GLY A 71 -6.74 -12.07 -2.27
CA GLY A 71 -5.61 -12.94 -2.57
C GLY A 71 -4.81 -12.57 -3.82
N ARG A 72 -5.12 -11.45 -4.49
CA ARG A 72 -4.43 -11.01 -5.71
C ARG A 72 -3.20 -10.17 -5.39
N ASN A 73 -2.18 -10.34 -6.22
CA ASN A 73 -1.05 -9.43 -6.26
C ASN A 73 -1.42 -8.17 -7.04
N THR A 74 -1.23 -7.00 -6.44
CA THR A 74 -1.42 -5.70 -7.10
C THR A 74 -0.07 -5.04 -7.26
N LEU A 75 0.31 -4.74 -8.50
CA LEU A 75 1.52 -3.99 -8.85
C LEU A 75 1.14 -2.57 -9.24
N ARG A 76 1.86 -1.58 -8.72
CA ARG A 76 1.73 -0.18 -9.13
C ARG A 76 3.06 0.54 -9.18
N THR A 77 3.20 1.37 -10.20
CA THR A 77 4.33 2.27 -10.38
C THR A 77 4.08 3.60 -9.69
N PHE A 78 5.07 4.09 -8.97
CA PHE A 78 5.08 5.41 -8.32
C PHE A 78 6.23 6.25 -8.89
N TYR A 79 6.01 7.57 -8.91
CA TYR A 79 7.05 8.54 -9.27
C TYR A 79 7.60 9.19 -7.99
N ALA A 80 8.91 9.12 -7.79
CA ALA A 80 9.57 9.60 -6.58
C ALA A 80 9.32 11.09 -6.32
N GLY A 81 9.26 11.91 -7.37
CA GLY A 81 9.01 13.35 -7.25
C GLY A 81 7.59 13.73 -6.82
N ALA A 82 6.63 12.79 -6.83
CA ALA A 82 5.24 13.02 -6.41
C ALA A 82 4.93 12.52 -4.99
N MET A 83 5.89 11.90 -4.30
CA MET A 83 5.66 11.36 -2.95
C MET A 83 5.60 12.47 -1.90
N ARG A 84 4.65 12.35 -0.97
CA ARG A 84 4.50 13.27 0.17
C ARG A 84 5.09 12.64 1.43
N ARG A 85 5.73 13.46 2.25
CA ARG A 85 6.21 13.09 3.60
C ARG A 85 5.04 13.02 4.57
#